data_AF-A0A2U1MHP4-F1
#
_entry.id   AF-A0A2U1MHP4-F1
#
_cell.length_a   1.000
_cell.length_b   1.000
_cell.length_c   1.000
_cell.angle_alpha   90.00
_cell.angle_beta   90.00
_cell.angle_gamma   90.00
#
_symmetry.space_group_name_H-M   'P 1'
#
loop_
_entity.id
_entity.type
_entity.pdbx_description
1 polymer ?
#
loop_
_entity_poly.entity_id
_entity_poly.type
_entity_poly.pdbx_seq_one_letter_code
_entity_poly.pdbx_strand_id
1 'polypeptide(L)'
;MGCVMCPAGNCSPDCIYLRVLPADPSVLEESRKKAIKIHFLSNSENFEKCYGDAYSKGGVDAAKALVDSWVLEYDARDKNPTLGLVGILAENESKIKSLKKPLEMYENRYGRLEDISPAGAGVMGLSKCTTSLAGTSLVE
;
A
#
# COMPACT_ATOMS: atom_id res chain seq x y z
N MET A 1 11.63 5.34 -30.18
CA MET A 1 11.11 5.16 -28.80
C MET A 1 9.66 4.75 -28.91
N GLY A 2 9.20 3.76 -28.14
CA GLY A 2 7.82 3.27 -28.20
C GLY A 2 7.32 2.85 -26.81
N CYS A 3 6.05 2.48 -26.71
CA CYS A 3 5.44 1.95 -25.49
C CYS A 3 5.10 0.47 -25.66
N VAL A 4 4.83 -0.22 -24.56
CA VAL A 4 4.45 -1.65 -24.57
C VAL A 4 3.04 -1.92 -25.10
N MET A 5 2.23 -0.86 -25.28
CA MET A 5 0.84 -0.94 -25.76
C MET A 5 0.71 -0.78 -27.27
N CYS A 6 1.74 -0.25 -27.94
CA CYS A 6 1.73 -0.04 -29.39
C CYS A 6 2.47 -1.17 -30.12
N PRO A 7 2.04 -1.53 -31.34
CA PRO A 7 2.85 -2.37 -32.23
C PRO A 7 4.23 -1.73 -32.47
N ALA A 8 5.25 -2.57 -32.64
CA ALA A 8 6.62 -2.12 -32.87
C ALA A 8 6.68 -1.17 -34.09
N GLY A 9 7.29 0.01 -33.90
CA GLY A 9 7.41 1.03 -34.94
C GLY A 9 6.20 1.95 -35.15
N ASN A 10 5.05 1.66 -34.52
CA ASN A 10 3.81 2.42 -34.71
C ASN A 10 3.45 3.36 -33.55
N CYS A 11 4.39 3.57 -32.61
CA CYS A 11 4.14 4.44 -31.47
C CYS A 11 4.38 5.91 -31.86
N SER A 12 3.32 6.72 -31.82
CA SER A 12 3.42 8.18 -32.02
C SER A 12 4.19 8.85 -30.86
N PRO A 13 4.93 9.94 -31.11
CA PRO A 13 5.49 10.79 -30.03
C PRO A 13 4.42 11.27 -29.03
N ASP A 14 3.18 11.42 -29.48
CA ASP A 14 2.03 11.85 -28.67
C ASP A 14 1.27 10.67 -28.03
N CYS A 15 1.82 9.46 -28.10
CA CYS A 15 1.17 8.29 -27.51
C CYS A 15 1.02 8.46 -25.99
N ILE A 16 -0.22 8.40 -25.53
CA ILE A 16 -0.57 8.52 -24.11
C ILE A 16 0.13 7.49 -23.23
N TYR A 17 0.38 6.29 -23.75
CA TYR A 17 1.02 5.21 -23.00
C TYR A 17 2.55 5.37 -22.93
N LEU A 18 3.18 6.21 -23.77
CA LEU A 18 4.63 6.32 -23.86
C LEU A 18 5.28 6.81 -22.56
N ARG A 19 4.58 7.68 -21.83
CA ARG A 19 5.10 8.30 -20.60
C ARG A 19 4.97 7.41 -19.36
N VAL A 20 4.07 6.43 -19.41
CA VAL A 20 3.71 5.58 -18.26
C VAL A 20 4.08 4.12 -18.45
N LEU A 21 4.16 3.67 -19.70
CA LEU A 21 4.47 2.29 -20.08
C LEU A 21 5.52 2.25 -21.21
N PRO A 22 6.70 2.88 -21.02
CA PRO A 22 7.73 2.91 -22.04
C PRO A 22 8.25 1.50 -22.36
N ALA A 23 8.60 1.25 -23.62
CA ALA A 23 9.29 0.04 -24.04
C ALA A 23 10.82 0.17 -23.86
N ASP A 24 11.27 0.96 -22.89
CA ASP A 24 12.69 1.13 -22.57
C ASP A 24 13.23 -0.14 -21.89
N PRO A 25 14.37 -0.71 -22.35
CA PRO A 25 14.94 -1.93 -21.78
C PRO A 25 15.12 -1.91 -20.26
N SER A 26 15.41 -0.75 -19.65
CA SER A 26 15.61 -0.60 -18.21
C SER A 26 14.35 -0.83 -17.37
N VAL A 27 13.16 -0.58 -17.95
CA VAL A 27 11.86 -0.64 -17.26
C VAL A 27 10.82 -1.46 -18.03
N LEU A 28 11.24 -2.18 -19.07
CA LEU A 28 10.36 -2.89 -20.00
C LEU A 28 9.47 -3.91 -19.29
N GLU A 29 10.05 -4.71 -18.40
CA GLU A 29 9.34 -5.76 -17.67
C GLU A 29 8.31 -5.18 -16.72
N GLU A 30 8.65 -4.12 -16.00
CA GLU A 30 7.71 -3.40 -15.13
C GLU A 30 6.57 -2.78 -15.94
N SER A 31 6.89 -2.17 -17.07
CA SER A 31 5.91 -1.56 -17.98
C SER A 31 4.95 -2.60 -18.54
N ARG A 32 5.43 -3.78 -18.91
CA ARG A 32 4.58 -4.90 -19.35
C ARG A 32 3.64 -5.39 -18.25
N LYS A 33 4.15 -5.55 -17.03
CA LYS A 33 3.32 -5.94 -15.88
C LYS A 33 2.22 -4.91 -15.61
N LYS A 34 2.55 -3.62 -15.62
CA LYS A 34 1.56 -2.54 -15.46
C LYS A 34 0.51 -2.55 -16.55
N ALA A 35 0.92 -2.74 -17.80
CA ALA A 35 0.01 -2.83 -18.95
C ALA A 35 -1.04 -3.95 -18.78
N ILE A 36 -0.62 -5.15 -18.37
CA ILE A 36 -1.51 -6.28 -18.12
C ILE A 36 -2.56 -5.94 -17.05
N LYS A 37 -2.12 -5.35 -15.93
CA LYS A 37 -3.01 -4.98 -14.82
C LYS A 37 -4.05 -3.93 -15.23
N ILE A 38 -3.63 -2.91 -15.97
CA ILE A 38 -4.51 -1.86 -16.49
C ILE A 38 -5.55 -2.45 -17.44
N HIS A 39 -5.12 -3.32 -18.35
CA HIS A 39 -6.01 -3.92 -19.34
C HIS A 39 -7.03 -4.88 -18.71
N PHE A 40 -6.69 -5.51 -17.59
CA PHE A 40 -7.61 -6.35 -16.85
C PHE A 40 -8.72 -5.55 -16.15
N LEU A 41 -8.40 -4.38 -15.60
CA LEU A 41 -9.36 -3.56 -14.86
C LEU A 41 -10.27 -2.70 -15.73
N SER A 42 -9.87 -2.47 -16.98
CA SER A 42 -10.52 -1.49 -17.83
C SER A 42 -10.70 -1.99 -19.24
N ASN A 43 -11.85 -1.67 -19.82
CA ASN A 43 -11.95 -1.65 -21.27
C ASN A 43 -11.07 -0.50 -21.77
N SER A 44 -10.34 -0.74 -22.86
CA SER A 44 -9.36 0.20 -23.43
C SER A 44 -9.92 1.60 -23.63
N GLU A 45 -11.17 1.74 -24.09
CA GLU A 45 -11.84 3.04 -24.28
C GLU A 45 -11.96 3.85 -22.97
N ASN A 46 -12.25 3.19 -21.85
CA ASN A 46 -12.34 3.85 -20.55
C ASN A 46 -10.96 4.28 -20.03
N PHE A 47 -9.91 3.49 -20.29
CA PHE A 47 -8.56 3.90 -19.96
C PHE A 47 -8.18 5.17 -20.72
N GLU A 48 -8.35 5.19 -22.04
CA GLU A 48 -7.92 6.30 -22.88
C GLU A 48 -8.62 7.60 -22.48
N LYS A 49 -9.92 7.53 -22.20
CA LYS A 49 -10.69 8.67 -21.70
C LYS A 49 -10.20 9.15 -20.35
N CYS A 50 -10.12 8.27 -19.35
CA CYS A 50 -9.70 8.65 -18.00
C CYS A 50 -8.25 9.17 -17.98
N TYR A 51 -7.37 8.56 -18.75
CA TYR A 51 -5.99 9.01 -18.91
C TYR A 51 -5.93 10.39 -19.57
N GLY A 52 -6.66 10.57 -20.67
CA GLY A 52 -6.74 11.85 -21.39
C GLY A 52 -7.27 12.97 -20.50
N ASP A 53 -8.30 12.70 -19.69
CA ASP A 53 -8.86 13.65 -18.73
C ASP A 53 -7.85 14.00 -17.62
N ALA A 54 -7.17 13.00 -17.05
CA ALA A 54 -6.16 13.22 -16.02
C ALA A 54 -4.98 14.04 -16.56
N TYR A 55 -4.50 13.71 -17.76
CA TYR A 55 -3.44 14.44 -18.43
C TYR A 55 -3.85 15.89 -18.76
N SER A 56 -5.06 16.09 -19.28
CA SER A 56 -5.54 17.42 -19.67
C SER A 56 -5.74 18.35 -18.47
N LYS A 57 -6.16 17.79 -17.32
CA LYS A 57 -6.45 18.59 -16.11
C LYS A 57 -5.25 18.75 -15.17
N GLY A 58 -4.36 17.76 -15.11
CA GLY A 58 -3.28 17.71 -14.13
C GLY A 58 -1.92 17.30 -14.69
N GLY A 59 -1.77 17.21 -16.02
CA GLY A 59 -0.52 16.90 -16.68
C GLY A 59 -0.05 15.45 -16.48
N VAL A 60 1.25 15.24 -16.73
CA VAL A 60 1.89 13.93 -16.67
C VAL A 60 1.76 13.29 -15.29
N ASP A 61 1.92 14.09 -14.23
CA ASP A 61 1.93 13.56 -12.86
C ASP A 61 0.56 13.03 -12.45
N ALA A 62 -0.52 13.74 -12.80
CA ALA A 62 -1.88 13.24 -12.57
C ALA A 62 -2.18 11.97 -13.37
N ALA A 63 -1.75 11.92 -14.63
CA ALA A 63 -1.92 10.74 -15.47
C ALA A 63 -1.13 9.52 -14.95
N LYS A 64 0.08 9.74 -14.43
CA LYS A 64 0.89 8.70 -13.78
C LYS A 64 0.25 8.22 -12.47
N ALA A 65 -0.23 9.15 -11.63
CA ALA A 65 -0.91 8.81 -10.39
C ALA A 65 -2.20 8.00 -10.64
N LEU A 66 -2.93 8.28 -11.72
CA LEU A 66 -4.07 7.47 -12.16
C LEU A 66 -3.65 6.03 -12.48
N VAL A 67 -2.60 5.87 -13.29
CA VAL A 67 -2.06 4.55 -13.65
C VAL A 67 -1.63 3.77 -12.41
N ASP A 68 -0.88 4.40 -11.51
CA ASP A 68 -0.43 3.76 -10.27
C ASP A 68 -1.61 3.38 -9.37
N SER A 69 -2.67 4.20 -9.33
CA SER A 69 -3.91 3.90 -8.59
C SER A 69 -4.65 2.68 -9.16
N TRP A 70 -4.64 2.50 -10.49
CA TRP A 70 -5.24 1.32 -11.12
C TRP A 70 -4.41 0.07 -10.88
N VAL A 71 -3.08 0.17 -10.92
CA VAL A 71 -2.20 -0.94 -10.52
C VAL A 71 -2.47 -1.36 -9.07
N LEU A 72 -2.64 -0.39 -8.18
CA LEU A 72 -3.01 -0.62 -6.78
C LEU A 72 -4.38 -1.31 -6.64
N GLU A 73 -5.39 -0.86 -7.39
CA GLU A 73 -6.73 -1.49 -7.41
C GLU A 73 -6.68 -2.93 -7.92
N TYR A 74 -5.84 -3.22 -8.91
CA TYR A 74 -5.65 -4.57 -9.42
C TYR A 74 -5.09 -5.46 -8.31
N ASP A 75 -4.00 -5.01 -7.67
CA ASP A 75 -3.34 -5.77 -6.61
C ASP A 75 -4.25 -5.94 -5.39
N ALA A 76 -5.17 -5.00 -5.16
CA ALA A 76 -6.20 -5.14 -4.14
C ALA A 76 -7.26 -6.18 -4.51
N ARG A 77 -7.70 -6.22 -5.79
CA ARG A 77 -8.64 -7.24 -6.28
C ARG A 77 -8.03 -8.63 -6.35
N ASP A 78 -6.74 -8.75 -6.61
CA ASP A 78 -6.03 -10.03 -6.55
C ASP A 78 -6.13 -10.66 -5.15
N LYS A 79 -6.11 -9.83 -4.10
CA LYS A 79 -6.26 -10.24 -2.69
C LYS A 79 -7.72 -10.33 -2.23
N ASN A 80 -8.57 -9.41 -2.68
CA ASN A 80 -9.98 -9.32 -2.33
C ASN A 80 -10.81 -9.09 -3.61
N PRO A 81 -11.16 -10.16 -4.36
CA PRO A 81 -11.77 -10.04 -5.68
C PRO A 81 -13.10 -9.28 -5.71
N THR A 82 -13.85 -9.35 -4.61
CA THR A 82 -15.18 -8.74 -4.50
C THR A 82 -15.11 -7.26 -4.18
N LEU A 83 -14.24 -6.85 -3.24
CA LEU A 83 -14.25 -5.49 -2.69
C LEU A 83 -13.03 -4.64 -3.07
N GLY A 84 -11.98 -5.23 -3.65
CA GLY A 84 -10.78 -4.52 -4.06
C GLY A 84 -10.22 -3.61 -2.95
N LEU A 85 -9.87 -2.37 -3.30
CA LEU A 85 -9.37 -1.40 -2.32
C LEU A 85 -10.38 -1.08 -1.21
N VAL A 86 -11.68 -1.10 -1.49
CA VAL A 86 -12.72 -0.80 -0.49
C VAL A 86 -12.66 -1.83 0.65
N GLY A 87 -12.44 -3.10 0.33
CA GLY A 87 -12.29 -4.15 1.33
C GLY A 87 -11.06 -3.92 2.22
N ILE A 88 -9.93 -3.60 1.61
CA ILE A 88 -8.68 -3.29 2.34
C ILE A 88 -8.86 -2.07 3.25
N LEU A 89 -9.54 -1.03 2.76
CA LEU A 89 -9.83 0.17 3.54
C LEU A 89 -10.73 -0.15 4.75
N ALA A 90 -11.77 -0.96 4.56
CA ALA A 90 -12.65 -1.38 5.65
C ALA A 90 -11.91 -2.20 6.72
N GLU A 91 -11.02 -3.12 6.31
CA GLU A 91 -10.17 -3.88 7.23
C GLU A 91 -9.24 -2.96 8.03
N ASN A 92 -8.61 -1.99 7.36
CA ASN A 92 -7.72 -1.03 8.00
C ASN A 92 -8.48 -0.11 8.96
N GLU A 93 -9.69 0.34 8.59
CA GLU A 93 -10.54 1.13 9.47
C GLU A 93 -10.90 0.34 10.74
N SER A 94 -11.24 -0.94 10.61
CA SER A 94 -11.53 -1.83 11.74
C SER A 94 -10.32 -2.01 12.66
N LYS A 95 -9.12 -2.21 12.10
CA LYS A 95 -7.86 -2.30 12.86
C LYS A 95 -7.55 -1.00 13.59
N ILE A 96 -7.74 0.16 12.94
CA ILE A 96 -7.54 1.45 13.59
C ILE A 96 -8.51 1.60 14.77
N LYS A 97 -9.79 1.28 14.58
CA LYS A 97 -10.79 1.32 15.67
C LYS A 97 -10.44 0.39 16.83
N SER A 98 -9.94 -0.82 16.54
CA SER A 98 -9.56 -1.77 17.59
C SER A 98 -8.31 -1.33 18.37
N LEU A 99 -7.40 -0.57 17.75
CA LEU A 99 -6.20 -0.02 18.38
C LEU A 99 -6.45 1.26 19.19
N LYS A 100 -7.50 2.03 18.86
CA LYS A 100 -7.84 3.28 19.59
C LYS A 100 -8.07 3.05 21.08
N LYS A 101 -8.89 2.06 21.45
CA LYS A 101 -9.21 1.80 22.86
C LYS A 101 -7.99 1.36 23.70
N PRO A 102 -7.15 0.41 23.24
CA PRO A 102 -5.87 0.11 23.90
C PRO A 102 -4.95 1.33 24.02
N LEU A 103 -4.88 2.17 22.98
CA LEU A 103 -4.08 3.38 23.00
C LEU A 103 -4.57 4.37 24.07
N GLU A 104 -5.86 4.66 24.11
CA GLU A 104 -6.47 5.51 25.14
C GLU A 104 -6.25 4.96 26.55
N MET A 105 -6.35 3.63 26.74
CA MET A 105 -6.06 3.00 28.03
C MET A 105 -4.59 3.16 28.43
N TYR A 106 -3.67 3.07 27.47
CA TYR A 106 -2.25 3.28 27.70
C TYR A 106 -1.96 4.74 28.06
N GLU A 107 -2.48 5.69 27.28
CA GLU A 107 -2.28 7.12 27.51
C GLU A 107 -2.88 7.59 28.83
N ASN A 108 -4.04 7.07 29.22
CA ASN A 108 -4.63 7.33 30.54
C ASN A 108 -3.77 6.79 31.70
N ARG A 109 -2.99 5.73 31.46
CA ARG A 109 -2.16 5.09 32.49
C ARG A 109 -0.74 5.67 32.58
N TYR A 110 -0.18 6.11 31.46
CA TYR A 110 1.23 6.48 31.35
C TYR A 110 1.48 7.91 30.83
N GLY A 111 0.42 8.67 30.49
CA GLY A 111 0.52 9.95 29.80
C GLY A 111 0.52 9.78 28.27
N ARG A 112 0.32 10.87 27.52
CA ARG A 112 0.36 10.85 26.05
C ARG A 112 1.72 10.36 25.54
N LEU A 113 1.73 9.56 24.49
CA LEU A 113 2.96 9.06 23.89
C LEU A 113 3.89 10.18 23.41
N GLU A 114 3.33 11.32 23.01
CA GLU A 114 4.07 12.52 22.57
C GLU A 114 4.79 13.24 23.72
N ASP A 115 4.31 13.09 24.95
CA ASP A 115 4.86 13.71 26.16
C ASP A 115 5.93 12.84 26.84
N ILE A 116 6.07 11.58 26.41
CA ILE A 116 7.10 10.65 26.89
C ILE A 116 8.40 10.97 26.12
N SER A 117 9.12 11.99 26.57
CA SER A 117 10.52 12.19 26.20
C SER A 117 11.34 10.97 26.66
N PRO A 118 12.27 10.43 25.86
CA PRO A 118 13.14 9.31 26.28
C PRO A 118 14.18 9.73 27.35
N ALA A 119 14.06 10.91 27.94
CA ALA A 119 14.88 11.37 29.06
C ALA A 119 14.38 10.78 30.38
N GLY A 120 14.63 9.48 30.58
CA GLY A 120 14.44 8.83 31.88
C GLY A 120 13.78 7.48 31.81
N ALA A 121 14.38 6.53 31.09
CA ALA A 121 14.20 5.11 31.39
C ALA A 121 14.87 4.80 32.75
N GLY A 122 14.30 5.37 33.82
CA GLY A 122 14.49 4.91 35.18
C GLY A 122 13.81 3.56 35.27
N VAL A 123 14.64 2.53 35.37
CA VAL A 123 14.24 1.16 35.68
C VAL A 123 13.50 1.18 37.03
N MET A 124 12.19 1.34 37.02
CA MET A 124 11.35 1.19 38.22
C MET A 124 10.05 0.52 37.83
N GLY A 125 9.95 -0.79 38.11
CA GLY A 125 8.64 -1.45 38.16
C GLY A 125 8.55 -2.92 37.78
N LEU A 126 9.63 -3.64 37.48
CA LEU A 126 9.59 -5.12 37.51
C LEU A 126 9.79 -5.60 38.95
N SER A 127 8.82 -5.32 39.82
CA SER A 127 8.80 -5.89 41.16
C SER A 127 8.19 -7.30 41.12
N LYS A 128 9.08 -8.29 41.01
CA LYS A 128 8.94 -9.68 41.50
C LYS A 128 7.66 -10.44 41.13
N CYS A 129 7.67 -11.05 39.95
CA CYS A 129 7.07 -12.39 39.81
C CYS A 129 8.17 -13.42 40.09
N THR A 130 8.36 -13.76 41.37
CA THR A 130 9.18 -14.89 41.78
C THR A 130 8.44 -16.16 41.38
N THR A 131 8.96 -16.91 40.42
CA THR A 131 8.50 -18.28 40.15
C THR A 131 8.85 -19.13 41.36
N SER A 132 7.88 -19.37 42.25
CA SER A 132 7.96 -20.42 43.24
C SER A 132 7.90 -21.77 42.52
N LEU A 133 9.05 -22.35 42.22
CA LEU A 133 9.19 -23.80 42.04
C LEU A 133 9.85 -24.35 43.31
N ALA A 134 9.02 -24.58 44.32
CA ALA A 134 9.25 -25.57 45.37
C ALA A 134 8.07 -26.53 45.26
N GLY A 135 8.20 -27.84 45.09
CA GLY A 135 9.35 -28.73 45.03
C GLY A 135 8.76 -30.13 45.18
N THR A 136 9.18 -31.09 44.36
CA THR A 136 9.06 -32.51 44.72
C THR A 136 10.42 -33.15 44.52
N SER A 137 11.07 -33.30 45.67
CA SER A 137 12.08 -34.28 46.06
C SER A 137 12.34 -35.43 45.08
N LEU A 138 13.61 -35.58 44.69
CA LEU A 138 14.23 -36.88 44.47
C LEU A 138 15.34 -37.03 45.51
N VAL A 139 15.12 -37.94 46.45
CA VAL A 139 16.14 -38.51 47.32
C VAL A 139 16.20 -39.99 46.95
N GLU A 140 17.41 -40.39 46.56
CA GLU A 140 17.94 -41.73 46.21
C GLU A 140 17.47 -42.38 44.89
#